data_AF-A0A441YG89-F1
#
_entry.id   AF-A0A441YG89-F1
#
_cell.length_a   1.000
_cell.length_b   1.000
_cell.length_c   1.000
_cell.angle_alpha   90.00
_cell.angle_beta   90.00
_cell.angle_gamma   90.00
#
_symmetry.space_group_name_H-M   'P 1'
#
loop_
_entity.id
_entity.type
_entity.pdbx_description
1 polymer ?
#
loop_
_entity_poly.entity_id
_entity_poly.type
_entity_poly.pdbx_seq_one_letter_code
_entity_poly.pdbx_strand_id
1 'polypeptide(L)'
;MRGGTLTIEGNAGPHAGSGMRGGRLEITGNAGDHLGGPLAGELAGMNGGVLIVRGKAGAFAADRMRRGLIAVLKGSGDHPGSRMIAGTLVVAGGAGEMPGYLMRRGSILLDRAPKSLSPSFVECGAPESVFAAVIDRHLIAEGILKRPLLGNAPQRYGGDNAVLGMGEVLFPR
;
A
#
# COMPACT_ATOMS: atom_id res chain seq x y z
N MET A 1 10.42 3.07 -14.42
CA MET A 1 11.61 3.53 -13.67
C MET A 1 12.41 2.33 -13.15
N ARG A 2 13.74 2.32 -13.31
CA ARG A 2 14.63 1.23 -12.83
C ARG A 2 15.55 1.65 -11.67
N GLY A 3 15.79 2.94 -11.48
CA GLY A 3 16.65 3.54 -10.45
C GLY A 3 16.55 5.07 -10.51
N GLY A 4 17.27 5.76 -9.61
CA GLY A 4 17.26 7.22 -9.49
C GLY A 4 16.12 7.78 -8.64
N THR A 5 15.93 9.09 -8.68
CA THR A 5 14.87 9.81 -7.97
C THR A 5 14.10 10.69 -8.95
N LEU A 6 12.77 10.70 -8.86
CA LEU A 6 11.88 11.56 -9.63
C LEU A 6 10.88 12.21 -8.67
N THR A 7 10.77 13.53 -8.73
CA THR A 7 9.77 14.31 -7.98
C THR A 7 8.80 14.96 -8.94
N ILE A 8 7.50 14.81 -8.68
CA ILE A 8 6.42 15.48 -9.39
C ILE A 8 5.82 16.50 -8.42
N GLU A 9 5.98 17.79 -8.70
CA GLU A 9 5.51 18.89 -7.84
C GLU A 9 4.00 19.17 -7.93
N GLY A 10 3.28 18.42 -8.77
CA GLY A 10 1.84 18.52 -8.94
C GLY A 10 1.14 17.16 -8.82
N ASN A 11 0.08 17.01 -9.60
CA ASN A 11 -0.68 15.76 -9.66
C ASN A 11 -0.13 14.82 -10.74
N ALA A 12 -0.36 13.52 -10.56
CA ALA A 12 -0.11 12.50 -11.57
C ALA A 12 -1.43 11.83 -11.99
N GLY A 13 -1.54 11.46 -13.26
CA GLY A 13 -2.71 10.75 -13.78
C GLY A 13 -2.80 9.30 -13.33
N PRO A 14 -3.72 8.52 -13.94
CA PRO A 14 -3.85 7.09 -13.68
C PRO A 14 -2.56 6.33 -14.02
N HIS A 15 -2.38 5.15 -13.40
CA HIS A 15 -1.23 4.26 -13.64
C HIS A 15 0.15 4.86 -13.33
N ALA A 16 0.22 5.97 -12.59
CA ALA A 16 1.49 6.54 -12.16
C ALA A 16 2.32 5.49 -11.41
N GLY A 17 3.58 5.29 -11.82
CA GLY A 17 4.45 4.26 -11.24
C GLY A 17 4.21 2.82 -11.71
N SER A 18 3.34 2.60 -12.71
CA SER A 18 3.20 1.29 -13.33
C SER A 18 4.53 0.73 -13.83
N GLY A 19 4.78 -0.56 -13.58
CA GLY A 19 6.01 -1.24 -14.00
C GLY A 19 7.30 -0.70 -13.38
N MET A 20 7.22 0.13 -12.33
CA MET A 20 8.41 0.60 -11.60
C MET A 20 9.16 -0.60 -10.98
N ARG A 21 10.47 -0.67 -11.19
CA ARG A 21 11.34 -1.78 -10.76
C ARG A 21 12.37 -1.38 -9.70
N GLY A 22 12.58 -0.09 -9.50
CA GLY A 22 13.56 0.48 -8.57
C GLY A 22 13.55 2.01 -8.63
N GLY A 23 14.30 2.64 -7.72
CA GLY A 23 14.34 4.09 -7.54
C GLY A 23 13.27 4.63 -6.61
N ARG A 24 13.18 5.97 -6.52
CA ARG A 24 12.23 6.71 -5.69
C ARG A 24 11.38 7.67 -6.53
N LEU A 25 10.07 7.50 -6.53
CA LEU A 25 9.12 8.41 -7.16
C LEU A 25 8.31 9.11 -6.06
N GLU A 26 8.36 10.43 -6.01
CA GLU A 26 7.59 11.23 -5.06
C GLU A 26 6.64 12.19 -5.79
N ILE A 27 5.34 12.11 -5.49
CA ILE A 27 4.29 12.97 -6.03
C ILE A 27 3.78 13.84 -4.89
N THR A 28 3.96 15.16 -4.97
CA THR A 28 3.55 16.10 -3.91
C THR A 28 2.04 16.35 -3.91
N GLY A 29 1.38 16.20 -5.06
CA GLY A 29 -0.07 16.28 -5.23
C GLY A 29 -0.76 14.92 -5.11
N ASN A 30 -1.84 14.77 -5.87
CA ASN A 30 -2.65 13.54 -5.94
C ASN A 30 -2.21 12.64 -7.09
N ALA A 31 -2.50 11.35 -6.97
CA ALA A 31 -2.42 10.37 -8.05
C ALA A 31 -3.83 9.91 -8.46
N GLY A 32 -4.01 9.60 -9.74
CA GLY A 32 -5.24 9.00 -10.25
C GLY A 32 -5.41 7.52 -9.86
N ASP A 33 -6.33 6.86 -10.54
CA ASP A 33 -6.61 5.44 -10.36
C ASP A 33 -5.42 4.56 -10.75
N HIS A 34 -5.39 3.33 -10.23
CA HIS A 34 -4.36 2.34 -10.55
C HIS A 34 -2.93 2.82 -10.28
N LEU A 35 -2.71 3.65 -9.26
CA LEU A 35 -1.36 4.04 -8.81
C LEU A 35 -0.49 2.79 -8.59
N GLY A 36 0.62 2.66 -9.31
CA GLY A 36 1.49 1.48 -9.25
C GLY A 36 0.82 0.18 -9.74
N GLY A 37 -0.34 0.26 -10.37
CA GLY A 37 -1.07 -0.86 -10.96
C GLY A 37 -0.53 -1.27 -12.33
N PRO A 38 -0.90 -2.45 -12.86
CA PRO A 38 -0.52 -2.89 -14.20
C PRO A 38 -1.20 -2.04 -15.28
N LEU A 39 -0.60 -2.01 -16.47
CA LEU A 39 -1.31 -1.61 -17.69
C LEU A 39 -2.04 -2.81 -18.30
N ALA A 40 -2.88 -2.55 -19.30
CA ALA A 40 -3.56 -3.62 -20.04
C ALA A 40 -2.52 -4.60 -20.63
N GLY A 41 -2.73 -5.90 -20.37
CA GLY A 41 -1.81 -6.97 -20.80
C GLY A 41 -0.64 -7.25 -19.85
N GLU A 42 -0.37 -6.39 -18.86
CA GLU A 42 0.72 -6.60 -17.91
C GLU A 42 0.32 -7.56 -16.79
N LEU A 43 1.25 -8.45 -16.41
CA LEU A 43 1.00 -9.45 -15.37
C LEU A 43 1.20 -8.91 -13.94
N ALA A 44 1.85 -7.76 -13.79
CA ALA A 44 2.12 -7.13 -12.51
C ALA A 44 2.18 -5.60 -12.66
N GLY A 45 1.82 -4.89 -11.60
CA GLY A 45 2.02 -3.45 -11.49
C GLY A 45 3.46 -3.10 -11.12
N MET A 46 3.63 -2.36 -10.03
CA MET A 46 4.93 -2.04 -9.46
C MET A 46 5.65 -3.32 -8.99
N ASN A 47 6.92 -3.43 -9.37
CA ASN A 47 7.78 -4.59 -9.14
C ASN A 47 9.14 -4.18 -8.52
N GLY A 48 9.16 -3.10 -7.75
CA GLY A 48 10.30 -2.62 -6.96
C GLY A 48 10.37 -1.10 -6.86
N GLY A 49 11.19 -0.60 -5.93
CA GLY A 49 11.37 0.82 -5.63
C GLY A 49 10.42 1.35 -4.54
N VAL A 50 10.44 2.67 -4.38
CA VAL A 50 9.61 3.41 -3.41
C VAL A 50 8.79 4.44 -4.17
N LEU A 51 7.48 4.44 -3.97
CA LEU A 51 6.55 5.39 -4.58
C LEU A 51 5.73 6.08 -3.49
N ILE A 52 5.79 7.40 -3.42
CA ILE A 52 5.18 8.21 -2.36
C ILE A 52 4.23 9.21 -3.00
N VAL A 53 3.00 9.26 -2.50
CA VAL A 53 1.99 10.26 -2.85
C VAL A 53 1.65 11.04 -1.59
N ARG A 54 2.05 12.31 -1.54
CA ARG A 54 1.76 13.20 -0.40
C ARG A 54 0.29 13.63 -0.34
N GLY A 55 -0.44 13.48 -1.45
CA GLY A 55 -1.88 13.66 -1.56
C GLY A 55 -2.69 12.36 -1.46
N LYS A 56 -3.78 12.31 -2.22
CA LYS A 56 -4.69 11.16 -2.35
C LYS A 56 -4.33 10.30 -3.55
N ALA A 57 -4.71 9.03 -3.50
CA ALA A 57 -4.72 8.14 -4.66
C ALA A 57 -6.16 7.74 -5.03
N GLY A 58 -6.41 7.46 -6.30
CA GLY A 58 -7.70 6.96 -6.78
C GLY A 58 -7.99 5.51 -6.38
N ALA A 59 -8.93 4.88 -7.07
CA ALA A 59 -9.26 3.47 -6.89
C ALA A 59 -8.12 2.56 -7.37
N PHE A 60 -8.07 1.34 -6.85
CA PHE A 60 -7.13 0.29 -7.27
C PHE A 60 -5.65 0.66 -7.12
N ALA A 61 -5.31 1.55 -6.16
CA ALA A 61 -3.93 1.82 -5.83
C ALA A 61 -3.22 0.52 -5.43
N ALA A 62 -2.00 0.30 -5.92
CA ALA A 62 -1.20 -0.91 -5.75
C ALA A 62 -1.84 -2.21 -6.29
N ASP A 63 -2.78 -2.12 -7.24
CA ASP A 63 -3.34 -3.30 -7.87
C ASP A 63 -2.24 -4.20 -8.49
N ARG A 64 -2.28 -5.51 -8.19
CA ARG A 64 -1.27 -6.49 -8.63
C ARG A 64 0.19 -6.06 -8.37
N MET A 65 0.43 -5.22 -7.36
CA MET A 65 1.78 -4.89 -6.92
C MET A 65 2.53 -6.16 -6.54
N ARG A 66 3.79 -6.27 -6.96
CA ARG A 66 4.62 -7.47 -6.77
C ARG A 66 5.78 -7.25 -5.82
N ARG A 67 6.37 -6.05 -5.81
CA ARG A 67 7.49 -5.67 -4.92
C ARG A 67 7.53 -4.16 -4.75
N GLY A 68 8.25 -3.72 -3.71
CA GLY A 68 8.48 -2.31 -3.39
C GLY A 68 7.56 -1.81 -2.27
N LEU A 69 7.57 -0.49 -2.08
CA LEU A 69 6.75 0.22 -1.11
C LEU A 69 5.97 1.33 -1.81
N ILE A 70 4.65 1.35 -1.65
CA ILE A 70 3.78 2.46 -2.05
C ILE A 70 3.25 3.12 -0.77
N ALA A 71 3.34 4.44 -0.65
CA ALA A 71 2.78 5.21 0.46
C ALA A 71 1.87 6.32 -0.04
N VAL A 72 0.60 6.34 0.40
CA VAL A 72 -0.41 7.35 0.08
C VAL A 72 -0.82 8.06 1.37
N LEU A 73 -0.62 9.38 1.45
CA LEU A 73 -0.62 10.06 2.76
C LEU A 73 -1.91 10.81 3.11
N LYS A 74 -2.87 10.94 2.19
CA LYS A 74 -4.18 11.60 2.45
C LYS A 74 -5.40 10.76 2.05
N GLY A 75 -5.20 9.47 1.86
CA GLY A 75 -6.23 8.47 1.64
C GLY A 75 -6.22 7.89 0.23
N SER A 76 -6.83 6.72 0.10
CA SER A 76 -6.97 5.99 -1.17
C SER A 76 -8.45 5.74 -1.47
N GLY A 77 -8.80 5.66 -2.76
CA GLY A 77 -10.09 5.18 -3.21
C GLY A 77 -10.30 3.69 -2.94
N ASP A 78 -11.32 3.11 -3.58
CA ASP A 78 -11.73 1.72 -3.37
C ASP A 78 -10.71 0.71 -3.88
N HIS A 79 -10.74 -0.49 -3.29
CA HIS A 79 -9.92 -1.65 -3.65
C HIS A 79 -8.39 -1.42 -3.63
N PRO A 80 -7.83 -0.67 -2.66
CA PRO A 80 -6.38 -0.52 -2.61
C PRO A 80 -5.72 -1.87 -2.26
N GLY A 81 -4.64 -2.20 -2.94
CA GLY A 81 -3.95 -3.50 -2.82
C GLY A 81 -4.74 -4.66 -3.44
N SER A 82 -5.70 -4.40 -4.33
CA SER A 82 -6.43 -5.46 -5.01
C SER A 82 -5.48 -6.40 -5.75
N ARG A 83 -5.72 -7.71 -5.67
CA ARG A 83 -4.95 -8.73 -6.38
C ARG A 83 -3.43 -8.64 -6.12
N MET A 84 -3.02 -7.99 -5.02
CA MET A 84 -1.62 -7.75 -4.69
C MET A 84 -0.86 -9.07 -4.59
N ILE A 85 0.27 -9.15 -5.30
CA ILE A 85 1.09 -10.36 -5.39
C ILE A 85 2.08 -10.44 -4.23
N ALA A 86 2.66 -9.30 -3.85
CA ALA A 86 3.52 -9.05 -2.68
C ALA A 86 3.91 -7.54 -2.64
N GLY A 87 4.63 -7.12 -1.60
CA GLY A 87 5.09 -5.74 -1.40
C GLY A 87 4.49 -5.12 -0.13
N THR A 88 4.61 -3.80 -0.02
CA THR A 88 4.05 -3.05 1.10
C THR A 88 3.27 -1.84 0.58
N LEU A 89 2.01 -1.73 0.99
CA LEU A 89 1.17 -0.56 0.75
C LEU A 89 0.90 0.14 2.07
N VAL A 90 1.14 1.44 2.14
CA VAL A 90 0.84 2.29 3.29
C VAL A 90 -0.22 3.30 2.90
N VAL A 91 -1.29 3.40 3.68
CA VAL A 91 -2.36 4.39 3.48
C VAL A 91 -2.60 5.14 4.78
N ALA A 92 -2.26 6.43 4.78
CA ALA A 92 -2.71 7.38 5.79
C ALA A 92 -3.86 8.22 5.21
N GLY A 93 -4.86 8.56 6.03
CA GLY A 93 -6.07 9.25 5.60
C GLY A 93 -7.24 8.34 5.22
N GLY A 94 -7.18 7.05 5.53
CA GLY A 94 -8.23 6.07 5.26
C GLY A 94 -8.22 5.45 3.86
N ALA A 95 -8.67 4.20 3.79
CA ALA A 95 -8.89 3.46 2.55
C ALA A 95 -10.40 3.41 2.21
N GLY A 96 -10.71 3.32 0.92
CA GLY A 96 -12.05 2.99 0.44
C GLY A 96 -12.44 1.54 0.71
N GLU A 97 -13.42 1.04 -0.02
CA GLU A 97 -13.98 -0.30 0.18
C GLU A 97 -12.97 -1.42 -0.13
N MET A 98 -13.06 -2.52 0.62
CA MET A 98 -12.38 -3.79 0.33
C MET A 98 -10.86 -3.68 0.04
N PRO A 99 -10.05 -3.05 0.93
CA PRO A 99 -8.60 -3.11 0.83
C PRO A 99 -8.12 -4.57 0.83
N GLY A 100 -7.17 -4.88 -0.06
CA GLY A 100 -6.57 -6.20 -0.16
C GLY A 100 -7.45 -7.27 -0.81
N TYR A 101 -8.55 -6.90 -1.48
CA TYR A 101 -9.40 -7.89 -2.16
C TYR A 101 -8.62 -8.76 -3.14
N LEU A 102 -8.67 -10.08 -2.96
CA LEU A 102 -7.90 -11.08 -3.70
C LEU A 102 -6.37 -10.94 -3.59
N MET A 103 -5.84 -10.32 -2.52
CA MET A 103 -4.41 -10.26 -2.28
C MET A 103 -3.82 -11.64 -1.94
N ARG A 104 -2.67 -11.95 -2.53
CA ARG A 104 -1.97 -13.23 -2.34
C ARG A 104 -0.98 -13.19 -1.18
N ARG A 105 -0.17 -12.13 -1.12
CA ARG A 105 0.88 -11.87 -0.11
C ARG A 105 1.06 -10.36 0.03
N GLY A 106 1.91 -9.97 0.98
CA GLY A 106 2.30 -8.59 1.22
C GLY A 106 1.53 -7.99 2.39
N SER A 107 1.89 -6.76 2.76
CA SER A 107 1.36 -6.09 3.92
C SER A 107 0.70 -4.78 3.51
N ILE A 108 -0.56 -4.59 3.89
CA ILE A 108 -1.30 -3.34 3.75
C ILE A 108 -1.39 -2.69 5.13
N LEU A 109 -0.81 -1.51 5.28
CA LEU A 109 -0.71 -0.79 6.54
C LEU A 109 -1.63 0.43 6.47
N LEU A 110 -2.61 0.50 7.35
CA LEU A 110 -3.60 1.56 7.40
C LEU A 110 -3.43 2.36 8.69
N ASP A 111 -3.70 3.67 8.64
CA ASP A 111 -3.66 4.53 9.83
C ASP A 111 -4.89 4.39 10.75
N ARG A 112 -5.86 3.56 10.37
CA ARG A 112 -7.12 3.31 11.08
C ARG A 112 -7.77 2.02 10.57
N ALA A 113 -8.74 1.50 11.30
CA ALA A 113 -9.54 0.36 10.87
C ALA A 113 -10.22 0.63 9.50
N PRO A 114 -10.19 -0.33 8.56
CA PRO A 114 -10.93 -0.22 7.30
C PRO A 114 -12.44 -0.30 7.54
N LYS A 115 -13.23 0.35 6.68
CA LYS A 115 -14.70 0.32 6.77
C LYS A 115 -15.28 -1.06 6.43
N SER A 116 -14.64 -1.74 5.50
CA SER A 116 -14.99 -3.08 5.05
C SER A 116 -13.73 -3.87 4.74
N LEU A 117 -13.80 -5.18 4.89
CA LEU A 117 -12.81 -6.13 4.40
C LEU A 117 -13.56 -7.25 3.68
N SER A 118 -12.87 -7.98 2.80
CA SER A 118 -13.45 -9.21 2.26
C SER A 118 -13.79 -10.16 3.42
N PRO A 119 -14.94 -10.87 3.40
CA PRO A 119 -15.31 -11.85 4.44
C PRO A 119 -14.31 -13.00 4.62
N SER A 120 -13.39 -13.15 3.66
CA SER A 120 -12.30 -14.13 3.68
C SER A 120 -11.05 -13.67 4.42
N PHE A 121 -11.00 -12.45 4.96
CA PHE A 121 -10.00 -12.05 5.95
C PHE A 121 -10.36 -12.56 7.34
N VAL A 122 -9.36 -13.02 8.08
CA VAL A 122 -9.52 -13.55 9.45
C VAL A 122 -8.79 -12.65 10.42
N GLU A 123 -9.50 -12.22 11.47
CA GLU A 123 -8.89 -11.47 12.56
C GLU A 123 -7.85 -12.35 13.28
N CYS A 124 -6.63 -11.83 13.39
CA CYS A 124 -5.50 -12.49 14.04
C CYS A 124 -5.16 -11.83 15.39
N GLY A 125 -5.98 -10.89 15.86
CA GLY A 125 -5.76 -10.09 17.05
C GLY A 125 -4.65 -9.05 16.89
N ALA A 126 -4.11 -8.59 18.02
CA ALA A 126 -3.09 -7.54 18.09
C ALA A 126 -1.78 -8.02 18.73
N PRO A 127 -1.04 -8.95 18.10
CA PRO A 127 0.23 -9.42 18.63
C PRO A 127 1.28 -8.32 18.57
N GLU A 128 2.23 -8.34 19.52
CA GLU A 128 3.45 -7.54 19.38
C GLU A 128 4.16 -7.91 18.08
N SER A 129 4.52 -6.89 17.30
CA SER A 129 5.05 -7.06 15.95
C SER A 129 6.34 -6.29 15.79
N VAL A 130 7.46 -7.03 15.74
CA VAL A 130 8.78 -6.47 15.38
C VAL A 130 8.72 -5.85 13.98
N PHE A 131 7.95 -6.45 13.07
CA PHE A 131 7.73 -5.88 11.74
C PHE A 131 7.11 -4.48 11.81
N ALA A 132 6.09 -4.28 12.65
CA ALA A 132 5.45 -2.98 12.83
C ALA A 132 6.44 -1.91 13.34
N ALA A 133 7.26 -2.26 14.34
CA ALA A 133 8.31 -1.36 14.84
C ALA A 133 9.36 -1.01 13.77
N VAL A 134 9.80 -1.98 12.97
CA VAL A 134 10.79 -1.77 11.91
C VAL A 134 10.22 -0.90 10.79
N ILE A 135 8.99 -1.15 10.35
CA ILE A 135 8.40 -0.39 9.25
C ILE A 135 8.08 1.05 9.67
N ASP A 136 7.59 1.28 10.88
CA ASP A 136 7.36 2.63 11.39
C ASP A 136 8.67 3.43 11.45
N ARG A 137 9.75 2.82 11.96
CA ARG A 137 11.08 3.44 11.97
C ARG A 137 11.56 3.76 10.55
N HIS A 138 11.38 2.85 9.60
CA HIS A 138 11.77 3.06 8.21
C HIS A 138 10.98 4.21 7.56
N LEU A 139 9.66 4.26 7.74
CA LEU A 139 8.80 5.31 7.18
C LEU A 139 9.17 6.70 7.74
N ILE A 140 9.58 6.79 9.00
CA ILE A 140 10.04 8.05 9.61
C ILE A 140 11.43 8.43 9.08
N ALA A 141 12.38 7.48 9.07
CA ALA A 141 13.75 7.74 8.61
C ALA A 141 13.80 8.20 7.15
N GLU A 142 12.92 7.67 6.30
CA GLU A 142 12.78 8.05 4.88
C GLU A 142 11.97 9.33 4.65
N GLY A 143 11.54 10.01 5.72
CA GLY A 143 10.72 11.22 5.66
C GLY A 143 9.34 11.01 5.04
N ILE A 144 8.83 9.76 5.01
CA ILE A 144 7.52 9.42 4.48
C ILE A 144 6.44 9.81 5.49
N LEU A 145 6.64 9.46 6.76
CA LEU A 145 5.77 9.83 7.88
C LEU A 145 6.55 10.63 8.94
N LYS A 146 5.82 11.39 9.76
CA LYS A 146 6.40 12.16 10.88
C LYS A 146 6.29 11.45 12.23
N ARG A 147 5.47 10.41 12.32
CA ARG A 147 5.17 9.64 13.52
C ARG A 147 4.88 8.18 13.14
N PRO A 148 4.96 7.23 14.10
CA PRO A 148 4.57 5.84 13.86
C PRO A 148 3.14 5.74 13.32
N LEU A 149 2.92 4.83 12.39
CA LEU A 149 1.61 4.52 11.80
C LEU A 149 0.88 3.46 12.62
N LEU A 150 1.57 2.38 12.99
CA LEU A 150 0.99 1.17 13.56
C LEU A 150 1.18 1.07 15.07
N GLY A 151 2.36 1.48 15.57
CA GLY A 151 2.79 1.18 16.93
C GLY A 151 3.23 -0.27 17.09
N ASN A 152 3.40 -0.71 18.35
CA ASN A 152 4.04 -2.00 18.66
C ASN A 152 3.12 -3.23 18.54
N ALA A 153 1.81 -3.05 18.71
CA ALA A 153 0.81 -4.12 18.72
C ALA A 153 -0.42 -3.73 17.86
N PRO A 154 -0.25 -3.62 16.53
CA PRO A 154 -1.36 -3.31 15.63
C PRO A 154 -2.36 -4.45 15.56
N GLN A 155 -3.62 -4.13 15.31
CA GLN A 155 -4.62 -5.10 14.89
C GLN A 155 -4.19 -5.71 13.56
N ARG A 156 -4.32 -7.03 13.44
CA ARG A 156 -3.89 -7.80 12.28
C ARG A 156 -5.03 -8.64 11.73
N TYR A 157 -5.24 -8.56 10.43
CA TYR A 157 -6.09 -9.47 9.68
C TYR A 157 -5.25 -10.22 8.66
N GLY A 158 -5.36 -11.54 8.63
CA GLY A 158 -4.69 -12.42 7.67
C GLY A 158 -5.64 -12.80 6.53
N GLY A 159 -5.15 -12.77 5.29
CA GLY A 159 -5.97 -13.03 4.10
C GLY A 159 -5.27 -12.61 2.81
N ASP A 160 -5.90 -12.63 1.65
CA ASP A 160 -7.29 -13.03 1.39
C ASP A 160 -7.37 -14.56 1.20
N ASN A 161 -8.20 -15.24 1.99
CA ASN A 161 -8.37 -16.70 1.90
C ASN A 161 -9.19 -17.19 0.70
N ALA A 162 -9.77 -16.28 -0.10
CA ALA A 162 -10.31 -16.62 -1.41
C ALA A 162 -9.20 -16.94 -2.44
N VAL A 163 -7.94 -16.63 -2.11
CA VAL A 163 -6.76 -16.96 -2.92
C VAL A 163 -5.70 -17.72 -2.11
N LEU A 164 -4.58 -17.09 -1.76
CA LEU A 164 -3.43 -17.74 -1.13
C LEU A 164 -3.37 -17.53 0.40
N GLY A 165 -4.11 -16.57 0.95
CA GLY A 165 -4.21 -16.35 2.40
C GLY A 165 -2.94 -15.86 3.11
N MET A 166 -1.88 -15.49 2.38
CA MET A 166 -0.59 -15.10 2.94
C MET A 166 -0.35 -13.58 2.99
N GLY A 167 -1.37 -12.78 2.70
CA GLY A 167 -1.34 -11.34 2.89
C GLY A 167 -1.78 -10.95 4.30
N GLU A 168 -1.55 -9.69 4.64
CA GLU A 168 -2.02 -9.12 5.90
C GLU A 168 -2.44 -7.67 5.76
N VAL A 169 -3.43 -7.29 6.57
CA VAL A 169 -3.86 -5.91 6.79
C VAL A 169 -3.59 -5.57 8.24
N LEU A 170 -2.87 -4.47 8.47
CA LEU A 170 -2.44 -4.00 9.79
C LEU A 170 -2.92 -2.57 10.02
N PHE A 171 -3.42 -2.28 11.21
CA PHE A 171 -3.82 -0.93 11.60
C PHE A 171 -3.66 -0.71 13.12
N PRO A 172 -3.46 0.53 13.59
CA PRO A 172 -3.36 0.82 15.01
C PRO A 172 -4.66 0.47 15.74
N ARG A 173 -4.53 0.16 17.03
CA ARG A 173 -5.66 -0.11 17.91
C ARG A 173 -6.47 1.14 18.22
#